data_AF-A0A1M5XD68-F1
#
_entry.id   AF-A0A1M5XD68-F1
#
_cell.length_a   1.000
_cell.length_b   1.000
_cell.length_c   1.000
_cell.angle_alpha   90.00
_cell.angle_beta   90.00
_cell.angle_gamma   90.00
#
_symmetry.space_group_name_H-M   'P 1'
#
loop_
_entity.id
_entity.type
_entity.pdbx_description
1 polymer ?
#
loop_
_entity_poly.entity_id
_entity_poly.type
_entity_poly.pdbx_seq_one_letter_code
_entity_poly.pdbx_strand_id
1 'polypeptide(L)'
;MRQSKEIAMNYTKDLNFFVKVPEIPKHNEHVFHQYCIELDNREDLKITLENNGIESAIYYPIPLHLQTSLHYLNYKTGDFPITEHVSQKILALPISPMLSNKDQNYIIKTIRAFLK
;
A
#
# COMPACT_ATOMS: atom_id res chain seq x y z
N MET A 1 1.00 12.16 -15.53
CA MET A 1 0.04 11.03 -15.66
C MET A 1 0.68 9.78 -16.26
N ARG A 2 1.37 9.83 -17.43
CA ARG A 2 1.99 8.63 -18.06
C ARG A 2 3.11 7.97 -17.21
N GLN A 3 3.92 8.77 -16.50
CA GLN A 3 5.05 8.29 -15.69
C GLN A 3 4.63 7.53 -14.41
N SER A 4 3.62 8.01 -13.66
CA SER A 4 3.15 7.31 -12.45
C SER A 4 2.60 5.90 -12.74
N LYS A 5 1.96 5.72 -13.90
CA LYS A 5 1.49 4.40 -14.34
C LYS A 5 2.64 3.44 -14.59
N GLU A 6 3.72 3.90 -15.22
CA GLU A 6 4.92 3.10 -15.45
C GLU A 6 5.58 2.68 -14.13
N ILE A 7 5.75 3.62 -13.19
CA ILE A 7 6.22 3.35 -11.83
C ILE A 7 5.33 2.30 -11.15
N ALA A 8 4.01 2.47 -11.16
CA ALA A 8 3.09 1.49 -10.58
C ALA A 8 3.23 0.09 -11.19
N MET A 9 3.36 0.00 -12.52
CA MET A 9 3.54 -1.28 -13.21
C MET A 9 4.86 -1.96 -12.83
N ASN A 10 5.93 -1.19 -12.63
CA ASN A 10 7.21 -1.74 -12.16
C ASN A 10 7.07 -2.34 -10.77
N TYR A 11 6.44 -1.63 -9.82
CA TYR A 11 6.14 -2.19 -8.51
C TYR A 11 5.31 -3.48 -8.62
N THR A 12 4.24 -3.46 -9.42
CA THR A 12 3.37 -4.63 -9.60
C THR A 12 4.17 -5.82 -10.13
N LYS A 13 5.00 -5.60 -11.15
CA LYS A 13 5.81 -6.65 -11.77
C LYS A 13 6.81 -7.26 -10.78
N ASP A 14 7.47 -6.45 -9.96
CA ASP A 14 8.55 -6.90 -9.08
C ASP A 14 8.08 -7.42 -7.71
N LEU A 15 6.86 -7.05 -7.29
CA LEU A 15 6.35 -7.36 -5.96
C LEU A 15 5.16 -8.34 -5.94
N ASN A 16 4.48 -8.60 -7.07
CA ASN A 16 3.25 -9.43 -7.10
C ASN A 16 3.42 -10.87 -6.59
N PHE A 17 4.63 -11.42 -6.61
CA PHE A 17 4.91 -12.77 -6.09
C PHE A 17 5.13 -12.80 -4.58
N PHE A 18 5.30 -11.64 -3.93
CA PHE A 18 5.67 -11.54 -2.52
C PHE A 18 4.57 -10.91 -1.66
N VAL A 19 3.81 -9.97 -2.21
CA VAL A 19 2.72 -9.25 -1.53
C VAL A 19 1.52 -9.13 -2.45
N LYS A 20 0.35 -8.86 -1.86
CA LYS A 20 -0.83 -8.52 -2.66
C LYS A 20 -0.67 -7.08 -3.17
N VAL A 21 -0.80 -6.91 -4.47
CA VAL A 21 -0.60 -5.65 -5.21
C VAL A 21 -1.93 -5.13 -5.74
N PRO A 22 -2.04 -3.83 -6.10
CA PRO A 22 -3.24 -3.28 -6.73
C PRO A 22 -3.56 -3.98 -8.05
N GLU A 23 -4.82 -4.40 -8.20
CA GLU A 23 -5.35 -4.91 -9.45
C GLU A 23 -6.06 -3.80 -10.24
N ILE A 24 -5.86 -3.78 -11.56
CA ILE A 24 -6.59 -2.88 -12.46
C ILE A 24 -7.66 -3.71 -13.20
N PRO A 25 -8.96 -3.43 -13.01
CA PRO A 25 -10.01 -4.06 -13.79
C PRO A 25 -9.85 -3.82 -15.31
N LYS A 26 -10.20 -4.82 -16.14
CA LYS A 26 -9.94 -4.87 -17.59
C LYS A 26 -10.40 -3.65 -18.40
N HIS A 27 -11.35 -2.86 -17.90
CA HIS A 27 -11.93 -1.70 -18.58
C HIS A 27 -11.71 -0.38 -17.84
N ASN A 28 -10.80 -0.36 -16.87
CA ASN A 28 -10.53 0.80 -16.05
C ASN A 28 -9.11 1.32 -16.28
N GLU A 29 -8.96 2.63 -16.18
CA GLU A 29 -7.66 3.26 -16.03
C GLU A 29 -7.45 3.69 -14.59
N HIS A 30 -6.23 3.51 -14.09
CA HIS A 30 -5.85 3.92 -12.75
C HIS A 30 -4.77 5.01 -12.85
N VAL A 31 -5.03 6.15 -12.21
CA VAL A 31 -4.12 7.31 -12.22
C VAL A 31 -3.00 7.20 -11.18
N PHE A 32 -3.12 6.27 -10.24
CA PHE A 32 -2.14 5.97 -9.19
C PHE A 32 -1.78 7.19 -8.32
N HIS A 33 -2.80 7.80 -7.70
CA HIS A 33 -2.58 8.79 -6.64
C HIS A 33 -1.87 8.16 -5.42
N GLN A 34 -2.14 6.88 -5.17
CA GLN A 34 -1.49 6.02 -4.20
C GLN A 34 -1.20 4.67 -4.86
N TYR A 35 -0.17 3.98 -4.36
CA TYR A 35 0.12 2.60 -4.70
C TYR A 35 0.20 1.80 -3.40
N CYS A 36 -0.86 1.04 -3.11
CA CYS A 36 -1.01 0.33 -1.85
C CYS A 36 -0.80 -1.16 -2.03
N ILE A 37 0.09 -1.74 -1.24
CA ILE A 37 0.25 -3.20 -1.11
C ILE A 37 -0.44 -3.69 0.16
N GLU A 38 -0.77 -4.97 0.23
CA GLU A 38 -1.26 -5.62 1.46
C GLU A 38 -0.31 -6.74 1.88
N LEU A 39 0.09 -6.75 3.16
CA LEU A 39 0.93 -7.77 3.78
C LEU A 39 0.67 -7.87 5.29
N ASP A 40 0.92 -9.04 5.89
CA ASP A 40 0.70 -9.29 7.32
C ASP A 40 1.64 -8.46 8.22
N ASN A 41 2.93 -8.43 7.92
CA ASN A 41 3.94 -7.74 8.73
C ASN A 41 4.11 -6.28 8.30
N ARG A 42 2.98 -5.57 8.13
CA ARG A 42 2.98 -4.20 7.62
C ARG A 42 3.84 -3.26 8.46
N GLU A 43 3.63 -3.26 9.78
CA GLU A 43 4.32 -2.32 10.68
C GLU A 43 5.84 -2.52 10.63
N ASP A 44 6.29 -3.78 10.61
CA ASP A 44 7.70 -4.13 10.49
C ASP A 44 8.30 -3.66 9.17
N LEU A 45 7.56 -3.79 8.06
CA LEU A 45 7.99 -3.25 6.77
C LEU A 45 8.04 -1.73 6.81
N LYS A 46 7.03 -1.05 7.37
CA LYS A 46 7.02 0.41 7.51
C LYS A 46 8.27 0.89 8.27
N ILE A 47 8.58 0.27 9.41
CA ILE A 47 9.78 0.57 10.21
C ILE A 47 11.05 0.31 9.41
N THR A 48 11.11 -0.80 8.67
CA THR A 48 12.26 -1.14 7.83
C THR A 48 12.47 -0.10 6.74
N LEU A 49 11.42 0.35 6.06
CA LEU A 49 11.47 1.40 5.05
C LEU A 49 11.94 2.72 5.67
N GLU A 50 11.38 3.11 6.80
CA GLU A 50 11.73 4.34 7.52
C GLU A 50 13.21 4.36 7.93
N ASN A 51 13.73 3.26 8.49
CA ASN A 51 15.15 3.12 8.83
C ASN A 51 16.08 3.18 7.62
N ASN A 52 15.57 2.89 6.41
CA ASN A 52 16.31 2.98 5.15
C ASN A 52 16.08 4.32 4.41
N GLY A 53 15.44 5.29 5.06
CA GLY A 53 15.16 6.61 4.49
C GLY A 53 14.05 6.62 3.44
N ILE A 54 13.17 5.61 3.45
CA ILE A 54 12.06 5.48 2.51
C ILE A 54 10.77 5.81 3.23
N GLU A 55 10.11 6.88 2.79
CA GLU A 55 8.80 7.26 3.31
C GLU A 55 7.72 6.26 2.87
N SER A 56 6.80 5.92 3.77
CA SER A 56 5.61 5.13 3.45
C SER A 56 4.47 5.53 4.38
N ALA A 57 3.23 5.25 3.97
CA ALA A 57 2.05 5.72 4.71
C ALA A 57 0.98 4.63 4.82
N ILE A 58 0.14 4.73 5.85
CA ILE A 58 -1.00 3.83 6.06
C ILE A 58 -2.29 4.62 5.80
N TYR A 59 -3.03 4.20 4.78
CA TYR A 59 -4.33 4.78 4.41
C TYR A 59 -5.39 3.68 4.40
N TYR A 60 -6.18 3.49 5.46
CA TYR A 60 -6.12 4.13 6.77
C TYR A 60 -6.06 3.04 7.86
N PRO A 61 -5.46 3.32 9.03
CA PRO A 61 -5.26 2.30 10.07
C PRO A 61 -6.56 1.88 10.76
N ILE A 62 -7.55 2.77 10.86
CA ILE A 62 -8.84 2.51 11.52
C ILE A 62 -9.96 2.64 10.47
N PRO A 63 -10.72 1.56 10.20
CA PRO A 63 -11.90 1.58 9.34
C PRO A 63 -12.92 2.63 9.78
N LEU A 64 -13.64 3.21 8.81
CA LEU A 64 -14.63 4.25 9.09
C LEU A 64 -15.67 3.82 10.13
N HIS A 65 -16.20 2.61 10.06
CA HIS A 65 -17.24 2.14 10.98
C HIS A 65 -16.77 1.96 12.43
N LEU A 66 -15.44 1.96 12.67
CA LEU A 66 -14.84 1.89 14.00
C LEU A 66 -14.30 3.25 14.48
N GLN A 67 -14.46 4.31 13.69
CA GLN A 67 -14.08 5.66 14.12
C GLN A 67 -15.05 6.16 15.19
N THR A 68 -14.52 6.78 16.26
CA THR A 68 -15.32 7.33 17.37
C THR A 68 -16.41 8.29 16.88
N SER A 69 -16.13 9.08 15.84
CA SER A 69 -17.08 10.03 15.26
C SER A 69 -18.31 9.37 14.62
N LEU A 70 -18.23 8.08 14.28
CA LEU A 70 -19.29 7.32 13.62
C LEU A 70 -19.95 6.28 14.54
N HIS A 71 -19.62 6.25 15.84
CA HIS A 71 -20.21 5.32 16.80
C HIS A 71 -21.75 5.37 16.86
N TYR A 72 -22.36 6.51 16.56
CA TYR A 72 -23.82 6.65 16.53
C TYR A 72 -24.51 5.76 15.47
N LEU A 73 -23.76 5.23 14.49
CA LEU A 73 -24.24 4.26 13.51
C LEU A 73 -24.33 2.83 14.07
N ASN A 74 -23.83 2.58 15.28
CA ASN A 74 -23.89 1.29 16.00
C ASN A 74 -23.26 0.09 15.28
N TYR A 75 -22.32 0.33 14.36
CA TYR A 75 -21.48 -0.73 13.82
C TYR A 75 -20.41 -1.16 14.83
N LYS A 76 -19.94 -2.40 14.71
CA LYS A 76 -18.91 -3.00 15.57
C LYS A 76 -17.91 -3.82 14.76
N THR A 77 -16.82 -4.19 15.41
CA THR A 77 -15.84 -5.13 14.83
C THR A 77 -16.53 -6.41 14.38
N GLY A 78 -16.23 -6.87 13.18
CA GLY A 78 -16.84 -8.03 12.54
C GLY A 78 -17.99 -7.69 11.58
N ASP A 79 -18.54 -6.47 11.62
CA ASP A 79 -19.61 -6.07 10.68
C ASP A 79 -19.05 -5.89 9.26
N PHE A 80 -17.77 -5.50 9.13
CA PHE A 80 -17.09 -5.32 7.83
C PHE A 80 -15.72 -6.01 7.83
N PRO A 81 -15.69 -7.35 7.81
CA PRO A 81 -14.46 -8.13 8.03
C PRO A 81 -13.39 -7.88 6.96
N ILE A 82 -13.78 -7.62 5.71
CA ILE A 82 -12.84 -7.30 4.63
C ILE A 82 -12.17 -5.94 4.89
N THR A 83 -12.94 -4.92 5.27
CA THR A 83 -12.42 -3.59 5.56
C THR A 83 -11.45 -3.62 6.74
N GLU A 84 -11.81 -4.33 7.81
CA GLU A 84 -10.97 -4.51 8.99
C GLU A 84 -9.68 -5.26 8.66
N HIS A 85 -9.77 -6.30 7.83
CA HIS A 85 -8.61 -7.05 7.37
C HIS A 85 -7.64 -6.17 6.58
N VAL A 86 -8.15 -5.42 5.59
CA VAL A 86 -7.31 -4.56 4.75
C VAL A 86 -6.70 -3.43 5.57
N SER A 87 -7.45 -2.82 6.50
CA SER A 87 -6.93 -1.71 7.32
C SER A 87 -5.76 -2.10 8.21
N GLN A 88 -5.59 -3.39 8.53
CA GLN A 88 -4.44 -3.90 9.29
C GLN A 88 -3.23 -4.26 8.42
N LYS A 89 -3.41 -4.37 7.11
CA LYS A 89 -2.39 -4.90 6.19
C LYS A 89 -1.91 -3.90 5.14
N ILE A 90 -2.69 -2.85 4.88
CA ILE A 90 -2.45 -1.93 3.77
C ILE A 90 -1.28 -0.96 4.04
N LEU A 91 -0.34 -0.87 3.10
CA LEU A 91 0.77 0.09 3.12
C LEU A 91 0.91 0.78 1.76
N ALA A 92 0.90 2.10 1.77
CA ALA A 92 1.17 2.93 0.59
C ALA A 92 2.67 3.13 0.42
N LEU A 93 3.17 2.78 -0.76
CA LEU A 93 4.55 2.99 -1.18
C LEU A 93 4.72 4.36 -1.87
N PRO A 94 5.95 4.92 -1.90
CA PRO A 94 6.24 6.14 -2.65
C PRO A 94 5.82 6.02 -4.11
N ILE A 95 4.97 6.95 -4.53
CA ILE A 95 4.58 7.09 -5.93
C ILE A 95 4.41 8.56 -6.30
N SER A 96 5.10 8.97 -7.35
CA SER A 96 5.05 10.33 -7.90
C SER A 96 5.63 10.30 -9.31
N PRO A 97 5.18 11.16 -10.23
CA PRO A 97 5.84 11.32 -11.53
C PRO A 97 7.34 11.65 -11.43
N MET A 98 7.78 12.20 -10.30
CA MET A 98 9.18 12.59 -10.06
C MET A 98 10.03 11.48 -9.44
N LEU A 99 9.46 10.31 -9.12
CA LEU A 99 10.23 9.20 -8.56
C LEU A 99 11.19 8.63 -9.61
N SER A 100 12.48 8.66 -9.33
CA SER A 100 13.49 8.17 -10.27
C SER A 100 13.51 6.63 -10.31
N ASN A 101 13.94 6.05 -11.44
CA ASN A 101 14.14 4.60 -11.54
C ASN A 101 15.14 4.06 -10.50
N LYS A 102 16.16 4.86 -10.15
CA LYS A 102 17.15 4.49 -9.13
C LYS A 102 16.51 4.37 -7.75
N ASP A 103 15.69 5.35 -7.37
CA ASP A 103 15.00 5.35 -6.08
C ASP A 103 13.94 4.26 -6.03
N GLN A 104 13.17 4.08 -7.11
CA GLN A 104 12.21 2.98 -7.21
C GLN A 104 12.90 1.61 -7.04
N ASN A 105 14.03 1.38 -7.72
CA ASN A 105 14.77 0.13 -7.60
C ASN A 105 15.31 -0.07 -6.18
N TYR A 106 15.74 1.00 -5.50
CA TYR A 106 16.15 0.94 -4.10
C TYR A 106 14.99 0.54 -3.18
N ILE A 107 13.80 1.11 -3.40
CA ILE A 107 12.58 0.75 -2.66
C ILE A 107 12.24 -0.73 -2.87
N ILE A 108 12.16 -1.18 -4.13
CA ILE A 108 11.87 -2.58 -4.48
C ILE A 108 12.89 -3.52 -3.84
N LYS A 109 14.19 -3.20 -3.92
CA LYS A 109 15.25 -4.02 -3.33
C LYS A 109 15.11 -4.11 -1.82
N THR A 110 14.79 -3.01 -1.14
CA THR A 110 14.60 -2.97 0.31
C THR A 110 13.43 -3.82 0.74
N ILE A 111 12.28 -3.70 0.06
CA ILE A 111 11.08 -4.51 0.31
C ILE A 111 11.40 -6.00 0.08
N ARG A 112 12.06 -6.35 -1.02
CA ARG A 112 12.41 -7.74 -1.33
C ARG A 112 13.45 -8.32 -0.36
N ALA A 113 14.31 -7.50 0.22
CA ALA A 113 15.25 -7.94 1.24
C ALA A 113 14.54 -8.23 2.57
N PHE A 114 13.51 -7.45 2.92
CA PHE A 114 12.66 -7.69 4.09
C PHE A 114 11.80 -8.96 3.95
N LEU A 115 11.33 -9.27 2.74
CA LEU A 115 10.43 -10.41 2.46
C LEU A 115 11.16 -11.75 2.23
N LYS A 116 12.50 -11.75 2.29
CA LYS A 116 13.32 -12.98 2.20
C LYS A 116 13.51 -13.58 3.59
#